data_AF-A0A0L8HZJ8-F1
#
_entry.id   AF-A0A0L8HZJ8-F1
#
_cell.length_a   1.000
_cell.length_b   1.000
_cell.length_c   1.000
_cell.angle_alpha   90.00
_cell.angle_beta   90.00
_cell.angle_gamma   90.00
#
_symmetry.space_group_name_H-M   'P 1'
#
loop_
_entity.id
_entity.type
_entity.pdbx_description
1 polymer ?
#
loop_
_entity_poly.entity_id
_entity_poly.type
_entity_poly.pdbx_seq_one_letter_code
_entity_poly.pdbx_strand_id
1 'polypeptide(L)'
;MTAAKMTETSKKKKKKKKICGDTHFDDDEAWTIGGGKGVDLFYIATHEFGHALGLPHSGNKESVMKPYYAGYIPNLKLHSDDVKEIQKRYGK
;
A
#
# COMPACT_ATOMS: atom_id res chain seq x y z
N MET A 1 -5.28 11.33 12.02
CA MET A 1 -6.12 10.54 11.10
C MET A 1 -5.50 10.65 9.72
N THR A 2 -4.59 9.74 9.37
CA THR A 2 -3.94 9.75 8.05
C THR A 2 -4.65 8.73 7.19
N ALA A 3 -5.70 9.18 6.51
CA ALA A 3 -6.10 8.52 5.28
C ALA A 3 -4.95 8.74 4.29
N ALA A 4 -4.54 7.70 3.57
CA ALA A 4 -3.78 7.89 2.32
C ALA A 4 -4.72 8.56 1.31
N LYS A 5 -5.03 9.84 1.55
CA LYS A 5 -5.76 10.71 0.65
C LYS A 5 -4.71 11.58 -0.01
N MET A 6 -4.64 11.44 -1.32
CA MET A 6 -4.08 12.41 -2.25
C MET A 6 -4.41 13.83 -1.76
N THR A 7 -3.39 14.57 -1.36
CA THR A 7 -3.48 16.02 -1.19
C THR A 7 -2.98 16.64 -2.49
N GLU A 8 -3.90 17.13 -3.32
CA GLU A 8 -3.57 18.00 -4.44
C GLU A 8 -3.08 19.34 -3.87
N THR A 9 -1.77 19.54 -3.83
CA THR A 9 -1.17 20.85 -3.55
C THR A 9 -0.46 21.35 -4.80
N SER A 10 -0.85 22.53 -5.27
CA SER A 10 -0.43 23.15 -6.53
C SER A 10 1.08 23.34 -6.63
N LYS A 11 1.76 22.46 -7.37
CA LYS A 11 2.95 22.78 -8.17
C LYS A 11 2.76 22.15 -9.55
N LYS A 12 3.04 22.93 -10.59
CA LYS A 12 2.91 22.56 -12.02
C LYS A 12 3.93 21.45 -12.40
N LYS A 13 3.83 20.27 -11.80
CA LYS A 13 4.55 19.07 -12.25
C LYS A 13 3.69 18.42 -13.33
N LYS A 14 4.29 18.20 -14.52
CA LYS A 14 3.64 17.55 -15.67
C LYS A 14 2.84 16.35 -15.19
N LYS A 15 1.53 16.32 -15.44
CA LYS A 15 0.66 15.17 -15.10
C LYS A 15 1.22 13.93 -15.83
N LYS A 16 2.04 13.13 -15.14
CA LYS A 16 2.40 11.79 -15.61
C LYS A 16 1.10 11.00 -15.63
N LYS A 17 0.72 10.48 -16.80
CA LYS A 17 -0.38 9.53 -16.91
C LYS A 17 -0.06 8.38 -15.95
N LYS A 18 -0.93 8.14 -14.96
CA LYS A 18 -0.86 6.97 -14.09
C LYS A 18 -1.08 5.74 -14.99
N ILE A 19 -0.05 4.94 -15.20
CA ILE A 19 -0.15 3.68 -15.92
C ILE A 19 -0.83 2.70 -14.97
N CYS A 20 -1.71 1.81 -15.47
CA CYS A 20 -2.32 0.77 -14.63
C CYS A 20 -1.20 -0.09 -14.02
N GLY A 21 -0.96 0.05 -12.72
CA GLY A 21 0.10 -0.65 -12.00
C GLY A 21 1.22 0.22 -11.43
N ASP A 22 1.26 1.53 -11.76
CA ASP A 22 2.28 2.43 -11.17
C ASP A 22 1.97 2.73 -9.70
N THR A 23 2.95 2.42 -8.83
CA THR A 23 3.00 2.88 -7.44
C THR A 23 4.02 4.03 -7.34
N HIS A 24 3.63 5.10 -6.65
CA HIS A 24 4.52 6.23 -6.36
C HIS A 24 4.51 6.50 -4.86
N PHE A 25 5.69 6.53 -4.26
CA PHE A 25 5.91 6.91 -2.87
C PHE A 25 6.33 8.37 -2.84
N ASP A 26 5.67 9.17 -2.01
CA ASP A 26 5.96 10.60 -1.86
C ASP A 26 7.23 10.80 -1.03
N ASP A 27 8.11 11.70 -1.47
CA ASP A 27 9.35 12.03 -0.76
C ASP A 27 9.08 12.87 0.50
N ASP A 28 7.87 13.42 0.65
CA ASP A 28 7.44 14.18 1.83
C ASP A 28 7.14 13.29 3.06
N GLU A 29 7.06 11.96 2.88
CA GLU A 29 6.82 11.01 3.98
C GLU A 29 8.11 10.59 4.69
N ALA A 30 8.05 10.46 6.01
CA ALA A 30 9.16 9.96 6.83
C ALA A 30 9.25 8.42 6.73
N TRP A 31 9.82 7.91 5.65
CA TRP A 31 9.96 6.47 5.40
C TRP A 31 10.92 5.81 6.38
N THR A 32 10.51 4.64 6.87
CA THR A 32 11.29 3.80 7.78
C THR A 32 11.22 2.34 7.35
N ILE A 33 12.20 1.56 7.80
CA ILE A 33 12.24 0.11 7.67
C ILE A 33 12.53 -0.45 9.05
N GLY A 34 11.76 -1.43 9.51
CA GLY A 34 12.05 -2.13 10.77
C GLY A 34 11.62 -1.38 12.04
N GLY A 35 10.53 -0.60 11.99
CA GLY A 35 9.92 -0.03 13.19
C GLY A 35 10.52 1.30 13.66
N GLY A 36 11.10 2.08 12.75
CA GLY A 36 11.50 3.45 13.04
C GLY A 36 10.31 4.39 13.33
N LYS A 37 10.62 5.62 13.75
CA LYS A 37 9.60 6.68 13.92
C LYS A 37 9.21 7.23 12.55
N GLY A 38 8.25 6.59 11.89
CA GLY A 38 7.75 6.99 10.59
C GLY A 38 6.80 5.99 9.95
N VAL A 39 6.63 6.10 8.63
CA VAL A 39 5.81 5.19 7.82
C VAL A 39 6.67 3.99 7.44
N ASP A 40 6.19 2.79 7.71
CA ASP A 40 6.88 1.56 7.34
C ASP A 40 6.74 1.33 5.84
N LEU A 41 7.85 1.53 5.12
CA LEU A 41 7.89 1.43 3.67
C LEU A 41 7.55 0.02 3.21
N PHE A 42 7.96 -1.00 3.95
CA PHE A 42 7.70 -2.39 3.59
C PHE A 42 6.20 -2.70 3.61
N TYR A 43 5.48 -2.27 4.66
CA TYR A 43 4.03 -2.42 4.76
C TYR A 43 3.30 -1.70 3.63
N ILE A 44 3.58 -0.40 3.40
CA ILE A 44 2.90 0.38 2.36
C ILE A 44 3.24 -0.15 0.96
N ALA A 45 4.49 -0.50 0.69
CA ALA A 45 4.86 -1.06 -0.60
C ALA A 45 4.13 -2.38 -0.88
N THR A 46 3.99 -3.25 0.12
CA THR A 46 3.22 -4.49 -0.01
C THR A 46 1.75 -4.19 -0.35
N HIS A 47 1.14 -3.21 0.32
CA HIS A 47 -0.24 -2.78 0.07
C HIS A 47 -0.42 -2.24 -1.35
N GLU A 48 0.42 -1.29 -1.76
CA GLU A 48 0.32 -0.65 -3.07
C GLU A 48 0.64 -1.61 -4.22
N PHE A 49 1.57 -2.54 -4.04
CA PHE A 49 1.81 -3.59 -5.01
C PHE A 49 0.63 -4.55 -5.11
N GLY A 50 -0.09 -4.81 -4.02
CA GLY A 50 -1.37 -5.51 -4.08
C GLY A 50 -2.36 -4.80 -5.02
N HIS A 51 -2.50 -3.48 -4.92
CA HIS A 51 -3.30 -2.69 -5.85
C HIS A 51 -2.78 -2.72 -7.28
N ALA A 52 -1.46 -2.66 -7.48
CA ALA A 52 -0.85 -2.76 -8.80
C ALA A 52 -1.14 -4.12 -9.47
N LEU A 53 -1.22 -5.19 -8.67
CA LEU A 53 -1.63 -6.54 -9.06
C LEU A 53 -3.17 -6.71 -9.12
N GLY A 54 -3.93 -5.65 -8.88
CA GLY A 54 -5.38 -5.62 -9.00
C GLY A 54 -6.15 -6.10 -7.77
N LEU A 55 -5.52 -6.30 -6.61
CA LEU A 55 -6.23 -6.65 -5.38
C LEU A 55 -7.05 -5.44 -4.90
N PRO A 56 -8.35 -5.63 -4.59
CA PRO A 56 -9.15 -4.60 -3.95
C PRO A 56 -8.81 -4.51 -2.45
N HIS A 57 -9.32 -3.47 -1.79
CA HIS A 57 -9.26 -3.43 -0.33
C HIS A 57 -10.00 -4.61 0.30
N SER A 58 -9.46 -5.14 1.39
CA SER A 58 -10.12 -6.12 2.24
C SER A 58 -10.87 -5.46 3.39
N GLY A 59 -12.02 -6.03 3.77
CA GLY A 59 -12.73 -5.67 5.00
C GLY A 59 -12.10 -6.28 6.26
N ASN A 60 -11.14 -7.20 6.10
CA ASN A 60 -10.48 -7.86 7.21
C ASN A 60 -9.40 -6.95 7.83
N LYS A 61 -9.43 -6.79 9.15
CA LYS A 61 -8.49 -5.92 9.89
C LYS A 61 -7.05 -6.45 9.94
N GLU A 62 -6.87 -7.74 9.66
CA GLU A 62 -5.57 -8.41 9.63
C GLU A 62 -4.96 -8.48 8.22
N SER A 63 -5.73 -8.15 7.19
CA SER A 63 -5.25 -8.11 5.81
C SER A 63 -4.28 -6.95 5.58
N VAL A 64 -3.25 -7.20 4.78
CA VAL A 64 -2.34 -6.13 4.32
C VAL A 64 -3.08 -5.16 3.39
N MET A 65 -4.13 -5.62 2.70
CA MET A 65 -4.99 -4.83 1.82
C MET A 65 -6.12 -4.09 2.55
N LYS A 66 -6.12 -4.00 3.89
CA LYS A 66 -7.11 -3.18 4.60
C LYS A 66 -6.95 -1.69 4.28
N PRO A 67 -8.02 -0.88 4.28
CA PRO A 67 -7.98 0.51 3.82
C PRO A 67 -7.24 1.51 4.74
N TYR A 68 -6.64 1.04 5.84
CA TYR A 68 -6.00 1.89 6.84
C TYR A 68 -4.62 1.35 7.22
N TYR A 69 -3.64 2.25 7.29
CA TYR A 69 -2.29 1.93 7.72
C TYR A 69 -2.25 1.37 9.14
N ALA A 70 -1.57 0.24 9.33
CA ALA A 70 -1.51 -0.48 10.59
C ALA A 70 -0.33 -0.07 11.50
N GLY A 71 0.60 0.75 11.00
CA GLY A 71 1.91 0.89 11.63
C GLY A 71 2.88 -0.21 11.19
N TYR A 72 4.05 -0.23 11.82
CA TYR A 72 5.03 -1.29 11.65
C TYR A 72 4.50 -2.62 12.21
N ILE A 73 4.52 -3.66 11.37
CA ILE A 73 4.19 -5.03 11.77
C ILE A 73 5.48 -5.87 11.67
N PRO A 74 6.09 -6.28 12.79
CA PRO A 74 7.26 -7.14 12.75
C PRO A 74 6.89 -8.49 12.12
N ASN A 75 7.73 -8.96 11.20
CA ASN A 75 7.51 -10.20 10.46
C ASN A 75 6.14 -10.23 9.75
N LEU A 76 5.79 -9.14 9.05
CA LEU A 76 4.54 -9.02 8.28
C LEU A 76 4.25 -10.30 7.48
N LYS A 77 3.06 -10.86 7.70
CA LYS A 77 2.53 -12.01 6.97
C LYS A 77 1.27 -11.60 6.24
N LEU A 78 1.07 -12.19 5.06
CA LEU A 78 -0.17 -12.03 4.32
C LEU A 78 -1.31 -12.75 5.05
N HIS A 79 -2.48 -12.11 5.11
CA HIS A 79 -3.67 -12.78 5.59
C HIS A 79 -4.16 -13.78 4.52
N SER A 80 -4.92 -14.80 4.93
CA SER A 80 -5.44 -15.81 4.00
C SER A 80 -6.32 -15.21 2.89
N ASP A 81 -6.97 -14.08 3.15
CA ASP A 81 -7.76 -13.35 2.15
C ASP A 81 -6.87 -12.74 1.06
N ASP A 82 -5.72 -12.16 1.44
CA ASP A 82 -4.76 -11.58 0.48
C ASP A 82 -4.23 -12.68 -0.45
N VAL A 83 -3.89 -13.84 0.13
CA VAL A 83 -3.39 -15.02 -0.60
C VAL A 83 -4.45 -15.60 -1.53
N LYS A 84 -5.69 -15.76 -1.06
CA LYS A 84 -6.79 -16.27 -1.89
C LYS A 84 -7.11 -15.34 -3.05
N GLU A 85 -7.11 -14.02 -2.81
CA GLU A 85 -7.43 -13.04 -3.86
C GLU A 85 -6.37 -12.97 -4.94
N ILE A 86 -5.07 -13.01 -4.59
CA ILE A 86 -4.01 -13.07 -5.62
C ILE A 86 -4.04 -14.40 -6.38
N GLN A 87 -4.25 -15.53 -5.69
CA GLN A 87 -4.33 -16.85 -6.33
C GLN A 87 -5.54 -16.98 -7.25
N LYS A 88 -6.68 -16.38 -6.89
CA LYS A 88 -7.87 -16.32 -7.75
C LYS A 88 -7.60 -15.59 -9.07
N ARG A 89 -6.66 -14.64 -9.09
CA ARG A 89 -6.32 -13.82 -10.27
C ARG A 89 -5.24 -14.42 -11.14
N TYR A 90 -4.21 -15.01 -10.53
CA TYR A 90 -3.00 -15.44 -11.23
C TYR A 90 -2.73 -16.95 -11.17
N GLY A 91 -3.60 -17.71 -10.51
CA GLY A 91 -3.41 -19.15 -10.30
C GLY A 91 -2.57 -19.46 -9.06
N LYS A 92 -2.32 -20.75 -8.85
CA LYS A 92 -1.60 -21.29 -7.70
C LYS A 92 -0.17 -21.66 -8.08
#